data_AF-A0A139TSE0-F1
#
_entry.id   AF-A0A139TSE0-F1
#
_cell.length_a   1.000
_cell.length_b   1.000
_cell.length_c   1.000
_cell.angle_alpha   90.00
_cell.angle_beta   90.00
_cell.angle_gamma   90.00
#
_symmetry.space_group_name_H-M   'P 1'
#
loop_
_entity.id
_entity.type
_entity.pdbx_description
1 polymer ?
#
loop_
_entity_poly.entity_id
_entity_poly.type
_entity_poly.pdbx_seq_one_letter_code
_entity_poly.pdbx_strand_id
1 'polypeptide(L)'
;MKCRGGARKEEIDFSRMAGHDCFMMKWFHILFLGGAFCWGNANAGVRMADVLTDDRPERLMEMAAAEIGDSASCRKAAEQLNAEAGRQEKLWREALMSGSPTPQEWVQISEVEERRFKKMMLAKKAELWKLPLRLDALEENGSISHEDAALARSALDKLFLAPQTALNSLESFMDRAALPLPPSPDGDSHEKLLAWKVSPENSLFHEMNADPVVNRSLEDMLKSCWGDGVMEMLEEALYRTEEERINQLIRLHADRKVEEARRLSRLPSLTPEQWCWFWKQEQSHEILASFDRDVSLIMCLCPREKVGGEDGDFPFSEGREAAFRYWLSVPDRITRVWREAAAGKKN
;
A
#
# COMPACT_ATOMS: atom_id res chain seq x y z
N MET A 1 -38.14 -27.35 -19.96
CA MET A 1 -38.27 -26.18 -19.06
C MET A 1 -37.31 -25.08 -19.54
N LYS A 2 -37.48 -23.82 -19.11
CA LYS A 2 -36.47 -22.77 -19.31
C LYS A 2 -35.76 -22.50 -17.98
N CYS A 3 -34.53 -22.98 -17.82
CA CYS A 3 -33.73 -22.61 -16.66
C CYS A 3 -33.18 -21.19 -16.86
N ARG A 4 -33.34 -20.34 -15.85
CA ARG A 4 -32.65 -19.04 -15.77
C ARG A 4 -31.28 -19.30 -15.17
N GLY A 5 -30.22 -18.93 -15.88
CA GLY A 5 -28.83 -19.13 -15.47
C GLY A 5 -27.92 -18.06 -16.05
N GLY A 6 -28.41 -16.82 -16.14
CA GLY A 6 -27.66 -15.69 -16.68
C GLY A 6 -26.63 -15.15 -15.69
N ALA A 7 -25.61 -15.95 -15.38
CA ALA A 7 -24.41 -15.44 -14.73
C ALA A 7 -23.79 -14.40 -15.66
N ARG A 8 -23.69 -13.14 -15.20
CA ARG A 8 -22.99 -12.12 -15.99
C ARG A 8 -21.51 -12.47 -16.00
N LYS A 9 -20.98 -12.69 -17.20
CA LYS A 9 -19.54 -12.60 -17.45
C LYS A 9 -19.14 -11.13 -17.30
N GLU A 10 -18.91 -10.70 -16.06
CA GLU A 10 -18.21 -9.45 -15.80
C GLU A 10 -16.72 -9.71 -16.07
N GLU A 11 -16.32 -9.35 -17.29
CA GLU A 11 -14.95 -9.05 -17.66
C GLU A 11 -14.41 -8.02 -16.65
N ILE A 12 -13.25 -8.29 -16.04
CA ILE A 12 -12.74 -7.46 -14.94
C ILE A 12 -12.18 -6.17 -15.53
N ASP A 13 -13.07 -5.17 -15.67
CA ASP A 13 -12.74 -3.84 -16.19
C ASP A 13 -11.95 -3.03 -15.16
N PHE A 14 -10.65 -3.32 -15.09
CA PHE A 14 -9.67 -2.58 -14.28
C PHE A 14 -9.64 -1.07 -14.63
N SER A 15 -10.12 -0.64 -15.81
CA SER A 15 -10.13 0.77 -16.20
C SER A 15 -11.18 1.59 -15.45
N ARG A 16 -12.29 0.97 -15.04
CA ARG A 16 -13.35 1.63 -14.25
C ARG A 16 -13.00 1.80 -12.77
N MET A 17 -12.13 0.98 -12.22
CA MET A 17 -11.66 1.09 -10.83
C MET A 17 -10.73 2.30 -10.64
N ALA A 18 -9.87 2.57 -11.63
CA ALA A 18 -8.85 3.62 -11.60
C ALA A 18 -9.38 5.04 -11.26
N GLY A 19 -10.66 5.35 -11.53
CA GLY A 19 -11.23 6.69 -11.33
C GLY A 19 -11.19 7.20 -9.88
N HIS A 20 -11.48 6.33 -8.90
CA HIS A 20 -11.35 6.66 -7.47
C HIS A 20 -10.14 5.94 -6.84
N ASP A 21 -9.84 4.70 -7.24
CA ASP A 21 -8.80 3.91 -6.58
C ASP A 21 -7.39 4.52 -6.76
N CYS A 22 -7.09 5.23 -7.86
CA CYS A 22 -5.80 5.89 -8.07
C CYS A 22 -5.49 7.10 -7.14
N PHE A 23 -6.50 7.70 -6.47
CA PHE A 23 -6.24 8.69 -5.40
C PHE A 23 -6.17 8.00 -4.04
N MET A 24 -7.09 7.07 -3.78
CA MET A 24 -7.11 6.24 -2.58
C MET A 24 -5.78 5.51 -2.37
N MET A 25 -5.18 5.00 -3.45
CA MET A 25 -3.93 4.27 -3.38
C MET A 25 -2.74 5.14 -3.01
N LYS A 26 -2.63 6.38 -3.49
CA LYS A 26 -1.53 7.29 -3.12
C LYS A 26 -1.40 7.48 -1.60
N TRP A 27 -2.50 7.38 -0.84
CA TRP A 27 -2.49 7.36 0.62
C TRP A 27 -1.99 6.06 1.24
N PHE A 28 -2.42 4.93 0.68
CA PHE A 28 -1.85 3.63 1.03
C PHE A 28 -0.33 3.59 0.73
N HIS A 29 0.12 4.34 -0.28
CA HIS A 29 1.55 4.50 -0.59
C HIS A 29 2.26 5.40 0.43
N ILE A 30 1.67 6.53 0.83
CA ILE A 30 2.27 7.42 1.84
C ILE A 30 2.44 6.71 3.20
N LEU A 31 1.49 5.85 3.58
CA LEU A 31 1.54 5.10 4.83
C LEU A 31 2.34 3.78 4.74
N PHE A 32 2.34 3.08 3.60
CA PHE A 32 2.90 1.72 3.47
C PHE A 32 4.10 1.59 2.52
N LEU A 33 4.30 2.55 1.60
CA LEU A 33 5.46 2.65 0.70
C LEU A 33 6.42 3.80 1.08
N GLY A 34 6.11 4.57 2.12
CA GLY A 34 7.04 5.49 2.78
C GLY A 34 8.15 4.74 3.51
N GLY A 35 9.02 4.05 2.77
CA GLY A 35 10.39 3.64 3.17
C GLY A 35 10.58 3.06 4.57
N ALA A 36 9.69 2.19 5.06
CA ALA A 36 9.73 1.64 6.42
C ALA A 36 10.87 0.58 6.65
N PHE A 37 12.07 0.89 6.15
CA PHE A 37 13.07 -0.05 5.66
C PHE A 37 14.50 0.58 5.55
N CYS A 38 15.43 0.36 6.52
CA CYS A 38 16.95 0.43 6.50
C CYS A 38 17.57 0.91 7.84
N TRP A 39 18.84 0.55 8.17
CA TRP A 39 19.50 0.82 9.48
C TRP A 39 20.57 1.94 9.56
N GLY A 40 20.69 2.66 10.68
CA GLY A 40 21.82 3.61 10.94
C GLY A 40 21.62 4.77 11.95
N ASN A 41 22.23 4.68 13.14
CA ASN A 41 22.26 5.78 14.14
C ASN A 41 22.67 7.15 13.54
N ALA A 42 21.96 8.24 13.88
CA ALA A 42 22.50 9.60 13.76
C ALA A 42 21.98 10.58 14.84
N ASN A 43 22.65 11.72 14.94
CA ASN A 43 22.59 12.67 16.05
C ASN A 43 21.55 13.80 15.84
N ALA A 44 20.28 13.47 15.66
CA ALA A 44 19.19 14.45 15.50
C ALA A 44 18.03 14.19 16.48
N GLY A 45 17.31 15.26 16.86
CA GLY A 45 16.27 15.22 17.89
C GLY A 45 14.88 14.75 17.43
N VAL A 46 14.74 14.36 16.16
CA VAL A 46 13.54 13.73 15.58
C VAL A 46 14.03 12.55 14.74
N ARG A 47 13.42 11.39 14.94
CA ARG A 47 13.72 10.13 14.23
C ARG A 47 12.56 9.73 13.34
N MET A 48 12.78 8.84 12.37
CA MET A 48 11.69 8.34 11.52
C MET A 48 10.60 7.62 12.34
N ALA A 49 10.95 6.99 13.45
CA ALA A 49 9.97 6.39 14.35
C ALA A 49 9.01 7.44 14.94
N ASP A 50 9.50 8.63 15.30
CA ASP A 50 8.65 9.71 15.83
C ASP A 50 7.64 10.22 14.80
N VAL A 51 7.97 10.13 13.50
CA VAL A 51 7.13 10.60 12.40
C VAL A 51 6.17 9.52 11.91
N LEU A 52 6.67 8.30 11.65
CA LEU A 52 5.82 7.18 11.23
C LEU A 52 4.88 6.71 12.33
N THR A 53 5.23 6.83 13.61
CA THR A 53 4.33 6.47 14.72
C THR A 53 3.40 7.62 15.17
N ASP A 54 3.50 8.80 14.56
CA ASP A 54 2.59 9.93 14.83
C ASP A 54 1.17 9.63 14.31
N ASP A 55 0.17 9.68 15.20
CA ASP A 55 -1.24 9.51 14.86
C ASP A 55 -2.02 10.83 14.81
N ARG A 56 -1.36 11.97 15.02
CA ARG A 56 -1.99 13.30 14.95
C ARG A 56 -2.58 13.63 13.58
N PRO A 57 -1.97 13.28 12.42
CA PRO A 57 -2.61 13.46 11.11
C PRO A 57 -3.88 12.62 10.95
N GLU A 58 -3.84 11.35 11.37
CA GLU A 58 -4.99 10.43 11.34
C GLU A 58 -6.15 10.97 12.18
N ARG A 59 -5.89 11.38 13.43
CA ARG A 59 -6.89 11.99 14.31
C ARG A 59 -7.45 13.31 13.75
N LEU A 60 -6.61 14.16 13.15
CA LEU A 60 -7.06 15.43 12.58
C LEU A 60 -8.02 15.20 11.39
N MET A 61 -7.74 14.19 10.56
CA MET A 61 -8.64 13.80 9.47
C MET A 61 -9.93 13.16 9.99
N GLU A 62 -9.87 12.28 11.00
CA GLU A 62 -11.06 11.72 11.66
C GLU A 62 -11.94 12.84 12.29
N MET A 63 -11.33 13.88 12.88
CA MET A 63 -12.04 15.05 13.42
C MET A 63 -12.66 15.90 12.32
N ALA A 64 -11.91 16.28 11.28
CA ALA A 64 -12.44 17.04 10.15
C ALA A 64 -13.56 16.29 9.41
N ALA A 65 -13.43 14.96 9.26
CA ALA A 65 -14.45 14.06 8.73
C ALA A 65 -15.74 14.01 9.57
N ALA A 66 -15.70 14.46 10.83
CA ALA A 66 -16.86 14.58 11.71
C ALA A 66 -17.42 16.01 11.75
N GLU A 67 -16.56 17.02 11.89
CA GLU A 67 -16.90 18.42 12.16
C GLU A 67 -17.35 19.24 10.94
N ILE A 68 -16.89 18.96 9.71
CA ILE A 68 -17.23 19.81 8.55
C ILE A 68 -18.70 19.64 8.17
N GLY A 69 -19.50 20.69 8.27
CA GLY A 69 -20.91 20.71 7.86
C GLY A 69 -21.32 21.95 7.07
N ASP A 70 -20.43 22.95 6.97
CA ASP A 70 -20.67 24.23 6.28
C ASP A 70 -19.34 24.87 5.79
N SER A 71 -19.43 25.93 5.00
CA SER A 71 -18.27 26.71 4.51
C SER A 71 -17.39 27.34 5.60
N ALA A 72 -17.85 27.44 6.86
CA ALA A 72 -17.05 28.01 7.95
C ALA A 72 -16.19 26.92 8.61
N SER A 73 -16.80 25.79 8.94
CA SER A 73 -16.14 24.57 9.43
C SER A 73 -15.18 23.98 8.39
N CYS A 74 -15.52 24.04 7.10
CA CYS A 74 -14.64 23.60 6.00
C CYS A 74 -13.34 24.40 5.95
N ARG A 75 -13.41 25.75 6.00
CA ARG A 75 -12.20 26.61 6.04
C ARG A 75 -11.37 26.41 7.29
N LYS A 76 -12.01 26.34 8.47
CA LYS A 76 -11.32 26.00 9.74
C LYS A 76 -10.55 24.68 9.62
N ALA A 77 -11.16 23.65 9.05
CA ALA A 77 -10.49 22.36 8.83
C ALA A 77 -9.34 22.48 7.82
N ALA A 78 -9.52 23.20 6.70
CA ALA A 78 -8.46 23.45 5.72
C ALA A 78 -7.25 24.18 6.33
N GLU A 79 -7.48 25.19 7.18
CA GLU A 79 -6.42 25.89 7.93
C GLU A 79 -5.65 24.93 8.84
N GLN A 80 -6.36 24.09 9.60
CA GLN A 80 -5.75 23.10 10.50
C GLN A 80 -4.94 22.04 9.73
N LEU A 81 -5.48 21.52 8.63
CA LEU A 81 -4.82 20.53 7.78
C LEU A 81 -3.59 21.11 7.08
N ASN A 82 -3.65 22.36 6.61
CA ASN A 82 -2.51 23.06 6.01
C ASN A 82 -1.41 23.39 7.05
N ALA A 83 -1.80 23.72 8.29
CA ALA A 83 -0.86 23.88 9.40
C ALA A 83 -0.20 22.55 9.81
N GLU A 84 -0.95 21.45 9.78
CA GLU A 84 -0.41 20.11 10.02
C GLU A 84 0.51 19.65 8.89
N ALA A 85 0.20 19.95 7.63
CA ALA A 85 1.08 19.68 6.49
C ALA A 85 2.46 20.33 6.67
N GLY A 86 2.50 21.60 7.08
CA GLY A 86 3.75 22.30 7.39
C GLY A 86 4.51 21.73 8.60
N ARG A 87 3.81 21.20 9.60
CA ARG A 87 4.43 20.42 10.69
C ARG A 87 5.05 19.13 10.16
N GLN A 88 4.30 18.36 9.37
CA GLN A 88 4.75 17.08 8.83
C GLN A 88 5.94 17.26 7.89
N GLU A 89 5.92 18.22 6.95
CA GLU A 89 7.05 18.50 6.05
C GLU A 89 8.34 18.80 6.83
N LYS A 90 8.24 19.57 7.93
CA LYS A 90 9.38 19.81 8.82
C LYS A 90 9.86 18.53 9.50
N LEU A 91 8.96 17.76 10.10
CA LEU A 91 9.30 16.52 10.82
C LEU A 91 9.93 15.47 9.89
N TRP A 92 9.36 15.27 8.71
CA TRP A 92 9.91 14.42 7.65
C TRP A 92 11.31 14.85 7.24
N ARG A 93 11.56 16.16 7.07
CA ARG A 93 12.89 16.69 6.74
C ARG A 93 13.91 16.41 7.85
N GLU A 94 13.54 16.63 9.11
CA GLU A 94 14.40 16.37 10.27
C GLU A 94 14.67 14.86 10.46
N ALA A 95 13.66 14.00 10.28
CA ALA A 95 13.78 12.55 10.35
C ALA A 95 14.62 11.94 9.22
N LEU A 96 14.48 12.43 7.98
CA LEU A 96 15.33 12.01 6.85
C LEU A 96 16.80 12.38 7.10
N MET A 97 17.07 13.61 7.57
CA MET A 97 18.42 14.02 7.99
C MET A 97 18.93 13.30 9.26
N SER A 98 18.06 12.62 10.00
CA SER A 98 18.45 11.74 11.11
C SER A 98 19.02 10.39 10.65
N GLY A 99 19.07 10.12 9.34
CA GLY A 99 19.55 8.84 8.84
C GLY A 99 18.59 7.68 9.14
N SER A 100 19.11 6.48 8.94
CA SER A 100 18.30 5.28 8.77
C SER A 100 17.86 4.67 10.13
N PRO A 101 16.59 4.34 10.34
CA PRO A 101 16.11 3.85 11.63
C PRO A 101 16.75 2.54 12.09
N THR A 102 17.14 2.46 13.35
CA THR A 102 17.74 1.25 13.97
C THR A 102 16.78 0.05 13.94
N PRO A 103 17.28 -1.19 14.14
CA PRO A 103 16.42 -2.37 14.27
C PRO A 103 15.28 -2.20 15.29
N GLN A 104 15.54 -1.51 16.40
CA GLN A 104 14.56 -1.28 17.46
C GLN A 104 13.47 -0.26 17.04
N GLU A 105 13.84 0.75 16.26
CA GLU A 105 12.90 1.69 15.66
C GLU A 105 12.04 0.99 14.61
N TRP A 106 12.58 0.03 13.84
CA TRP A 106 11.76 -0.77 12.93
C TRP A 106 10.75 -1.66 13.63
N VAL A 107 11.08 -2.21 14.80
CA VAL A 107 10.08 -2.91 15.63
C VAL A 107 8.95 -1.95 16.03
N GLN A 108 9.26 -0.72 16.47
CA GLN A 108 8.23 0.26 16.85
C GLN A 108 7.33 0.66 15.68
N ILE A 109 7.94 0.92 14.51
CA ILE A 109 7.23 1.32 13.30
C ILE A 109 6.36 0.17 12.79
N SER A 110 6.91 -1.05 12.67
CA SER A 110 6.14 -2.20 12.20
C SER A 110 5.06 -2.64 13.19
N GLU A 111 5.23 -2.44 14.51
CA GLU A 111 4.18 -2.64 15.51
C GLU A 111 3.06 -1.59 15.45
N VAL A 112 3.32 -0.38 14.92
CA VAL A 112 2.25 0.60 14.61
C VAL A 112 1.57 0.23 13.30
N GLU A 113 2.31 -0.09 12.23
CA GLU A 113 1.72 -0.44 10.95
C GLU A 113 0.97 -1.77 10.98
N GLU A 114 1.41 -2.76 11.76
CA GLU A 114 0.63 -3.98 12.04
C GLU A 114 -0.75 -3.63 12.62
N ARG A 115 -0.81 -2.69 13.57
CA ARG A 115 -2.06 -2.25 14.20
C ARG A 115 -2.91 -1.38 13.28
N ARG A 116 -2.32 -0.47 12.50
CA ARG A 116 -3.04 0.36 11.50
C ARG A 116 -3.61 -0.49 10.37
N PHE A 117 -2.81 -1.38 9.80
CA PHE A 117 -3.24 -2.32 8.77
C PHE A 117 -4.37 -3.22 9.30
N LYS A 118 -4.24 -3.79 10.51
CA LYS A 118 -5.33 -4.56 11.14
C LYS A 118 -6.57 -3.70 11.42
N LYS A 119 -6.44 -2.45 11.90
CA LYS A 119 -7.56 -1.49 12.06
C LYS A 119 -8.28 -1.29 10.73
N MET A 120 -7.54 -0.97 9.67
CA MET A 120 -8.08 -0.68 8.34
C MET A 120 -8.79 -1.89 7.72
N MET A 121 -8.12 -3.05 7.71
CA MET A 121 -8.61 -4.27 7.06
C MET A 121 -9.74 -4.94 7.82
N LEU A 122 -9.71 -4.98 9.16
CA LEU A 122 -10.72 -5.68 9.96
C LEU A 122 -11.95 -4.83 10.30
N ALA A 123 -11.78 -3.52 10.52
CA ALA A 123 -12.92 -2.67 10.88
C ALA A 123 -13.83 -2.32 9.69
N LYS A 124 -13.40 -2.65 8.44
CA LYS A 124 -14.07 -2.32 7.17
C LYS A 124 -14.38 -0.81 7.04
N LYS A 125 -13.62 -0.01 7.79
CA LYS A 125 -14.04 1.33 8.20
C LYS A 125 -13.22 2.35 7.45
N ALA A 126 -13.88 2.97 6.49
CA ALA A 126 -13.35 3.99 5.60
C ALA A 126 -13.00 5.32 6.30
N GLU A 127 -12.53 5.30 7.55
CA GLU A 127 -12.35 6.49 8.40
C GLU A 127 -11.36 7.50 7.80
N LEU A 128 -10.23 7.03 7.26
CA LEU A 128 -9.27 7.86 6.49
C LEU A 128 -9.90 8.42 5.20
N TRP A 129 -10.81 7.67 4.57
CA TRP A 129 -11.49 8.04 3.32
C TRP A 129 -12.70 8.95 3.54
N LYS A 130 -13.24 9.02 4.75
CA LYS A 130 -14.44 9.81 5.06
C LYS A 130 -14.25 11.29 4.73
N LEU A 131 -13.07 11.85 4.96
CA LEU A 131 -12.86 13.28 4.75
C LEU A 131 -12.94 13.67 3.26
N PRO A 132 -12.17 13.06 2.33
CA PRO A 132 -12.38 13.29 0.89
C PRO A 132 -13.83 13.07 0.44
N LEU A 133 -14.42 11.90 0.76
CA LEU A 133 -15.78 11.55 0.34
C LEU A 133 -16.87 12.47 0.94
N ARG A 134 -16.62 13.05 2.12
CA ARG A 134 -17.50 14.05 2.74
C ARG A 134 -17.33 15.43 2.11
N LEU A 135 -16.12 15.82 1.68
CA LEU A 135 -15.93 17.04 0.90
C LEU A 135 -16.68 16.95 -0.43
N ASP A 136 -16.57 15.83 -1.13
CA ASP A 136 -17.37 15.55 -2.34
C ASP A 136 -18.88 15.70 -2.06
N ALA A 137 -19.41 14.91 -1.11
CA ALA A 137 -20.85 14.89 -0.83
C ALA A 137 -21.42 16.23 -0.31
N LEU A 138 -20.63 17.05 0.40
CA LEU A 138 -21.05 18.38 0.86
C LEU A 138 -20.94 19.46 -0.23
N GLU A 139 -20.03 19.30 -1.19
CA GLU A 139 -19.93 20.16 -2.37
C GLU A 139 -21.08 19.88 -3.34
N GLU A 140 -21.35 18.60 -3.64
CA GLU A 140 -22.46 18.15 -4.49
C GLU A 140 -23.83 18.58 -3.97
N ASN A 141 -24.03 18.60 -2.64
CA ASN A 141 -25.29 19.01 -2.02
C ASN A 141 -25.36 20.52 -1.71
N GLY A 142 -24.29 21.29 -1.98
CA GLY A 142 -24.24 22.74 -1.79
C GLY A 142 -24.11 23.23 -0.34
N SER A 143 -23.74 22.36 0.62
CA SER A 143 -23.47 22.76 2.01
C SER A 143 -22.12 23.49 2.16
N ILE A 144 -21.17 23.23 1.27
CA ILE A 144 -19.90 23.98 1.15
C ILE A 144 -19.75 24.51 -0.27
N SER A 145 -19.03 25.63 -0.44
CA SER A 145 -18.69 26.12 -1.78
C SER A 145 -17.57 25.30 -2.42
N HIS A 146 -17.52 25.31 -3.75
CA HIS A 146 -16.41 24.75 -4.53
C HIS A 146 -15.05 25.32 -4.09
N GLU A 147 -14.98 26.60 -3.74
CA GLU A 147 -13.74 27.24 -3.27
C GLU A 147 -13.31 26.70 -1.89
N ASP A 148 -14.24 26.54 -0.95
CA ASP A 148 -13.95 25.97 0.38
C ASP A 148 -13.54 24.50 0.29
N ALA A 149 -14.19 23.73 -0.60
CA ALA A 149 -13.87 22.35 -0.88
C ALA A 149 -12.48 22.22 -1.52
N ALA A 150 -12.18 23.03 -2.55
CA ALA A 150 -10.86 23.06 -3.19
C ALA A 150 -9.73 23.47 -2.22
N LEU A 151 -9.99 24.39 -1.30
CA LEU A 151 -9.05 24.74 -0.23
C LEU A 151 -8.80 23.56 0.72
N ALA A 152 -9.83 22.82 1.13
CA ALA A 152 -9.69 21.64 1.97
C ALA A 152 -8.96 20.49 1.25
N ARG A 153 -9.29 20.24 -0.03
CA ARG A 153 -8.57 19.28 -0.91
C ARG A 153 -7.09 19.65 -1.03
N SER A 154 -6.78 20.92 -1.30
CA SER A 154 -5.38 21.39 -1.40
C SER A 154 -4.61 21.32 -0.08
N ALA A 155 -5.26 21.57 1.06
CA ALA A 155 -4.66 21.38 2.38
C ALA A 155 -4.33 19.92 2.66
N LEU A 156 -5.22 19.01 2.23
CA LEU A 156 -5.01 17.56 2.30
C LEU A 156 -3.89 17.09 1.37
N ASP A 157 -3.88 17.52 0.11
CA ASP A 157 -2.82 17.15 -0.85
C ASP A 157 -1.42 17.53 -0.35
N LYS A 158 -1.28 18.67 0.36
CA LYS A 158 -0.02 19.06 1.03
C LYS A 158 0.33 18.14 2.20
N LEU A 159 -0.66 17.73 2.99
CA LEU A 159 -0.46 16.79 4.11
C LEU A 159 -0.04 15.41 3.58
N PHE A 160 -0.65 14.95 2.49
CA PHE A 160 -0.28 13.74 1.76
C PHE A 160 1.13 13.84 1.17
N LEU A 161 1.46 14.93 0.48
CA LEU A 161 2.75 15.11 -0.20
C LEU A 161 3.88 15.62 0.72
N ALA A 162 3.64 15.76 2.02
CA ALA A 162 4.64 16.22 2.99
C ALA A 162 5.96 15.41 3.00
N PRO A 163 5.97 14.05 2.93
CA PRO A 163 7.20 13.27 2.88
C PRO A 163 7.99 13.54 1.59
N GLN A 164 7.29 13.55 0.45
CA GLN A 164 7.88 13.79 -0.86
C GLN A 164 8.43 15.23 -0.99
N THR A 165 7.74 16.20 -0.39
CA THR A 165 8.13 17.62 -0.38
C THR A 165 9.36 17.84 0.49
N ALA A 166 9.40 17.23 1.67
CA ALA A 166 10.58 17.19 2.53
C ALA A 166 11.79 16.57 1.80
N LEU A 167 11.60 15.42 1.17
CA LEU A 167 12.64 14.70 0.42
C LEU A 167 13.16 15.49 -0.80
N ASN A 168 12.27 16.10 -1.59
CA ASN A 168 12.65 16.94 -2.72
C ASN A 168 13.46 18.18 -2.28
N SER A 169 13.19 18.72 -1.09
CA SER A 169 13.98 19.82 -0.53
C SER A 169 15.39 19.43 -0.05
N LEU A 170 15.75 18.14 -0.12
CA LEU A 170 17.03 17.59 0.30
C LEU A 170 17.93 17.17 -0.88
N GLU A 171 17.68 17.62 -2.11
CA GLU A 171 18.48 17.20 -3.29
C GLU A 171 19.97 17.58 -3.16
N SER A 172 20.30 18.82 -2.79
CA SER A 172 21.70 19.24 -2.51
C SER A 172 22.30 18.64 -1.23
N PHE A 173 21.50 17.90 -0.45
CA PHE A 173 21.96 17.07 0.66
C PHE A 173 22.29 15.65 0.17
N MET A 174 21.47 15.09 -0.71
CA MET A 174 21.69 13.79 -1.37
C MET A 174 22.89 13.79 -2.33
N ASP A 175 23.24 14.93 -2.94
CA ASP A 175 24.44 15.07 -3.79
C ASP A 175 25.77 14.71 -3.07
N ARG A 176 25.76 14.68 -1.72
CA ARG A 176 26.91 14.28 -0.89
C ARG A 176 26.90 12.79 -0.52
N ALA A 177 25.95 12.00 -1.00
CA ALA A 177 25.92 10.56 -0.75
C ALA A 177 27.12 9.88 -1.40
N ALA A 178 27.97 9.23 -0.59
CA ALA A 178 29.05 8.41 -1.10
C ALA A 178 28.46 7.15 -1.75
N LEU A 179 28.50 7.09 -3.09
CA LEU A 179 28.03 5.96 -3.89
C LEU A 179 29.23 5.15 -4.46
N PRO A 180 29.11 3.83 -4.67
CA PRO A 180 27.95 2.98 -4.39
C PRO A 180 27.68 2.85 -2.89
N LEU A 181 26.47 2.41 -2.54
CA LEU A 181 26.07 2.18 -1.15
C LEU A 181 26.85 0.99 -0.57
N PRO A 182 27.07 0.95 0.76
CA PRO A 182 27.81 -0.14 1.38
C PRO A 182 27.11 -1.50 1.12
N PRO A 183 27.84 -2.52 0.61
CA PRO A 183 27.29 -3.85 0.38
C PRO A 183 27.26 -4.68 1.67
N SER A 184 26.33 -5.64 1.72
CA SER A 184 26.28 -6.64 2.79
C SER A 184 27.47 -7.62 2.67
N PRO A 185 28.03 -8.12 3.79
CA PRO A 185 29.08 -9.15 3.76
C PRO A 185 28.69 -10.42 2.99
N ASP A 186 27.39 -10.73 2.94
CA ASP A 186 26.83 -11.91 2.27
C ASP A 186 26.60 -11.67 0.75
N GLY A 187 27.01 -10.51 0.24
CA GLY A 187 27.01 -10.18 -1.19
C GLY A 187 25.74 -9.50 -1.73
N ASP A 188 24.75 -9.22 -0.88
CA ASP A 188 23.57 -8.41 -1.24
C ASP A 188 23.88 -6.89 -1.15
N SER A 189 23.06 -6.03 -1.74
CA SER A 189 23.22 -4.56 -1.63
C SER A 189 21.91 -3.80 -1.73
N HIS A 190 21.94 -2.52 -1.37
CA HIS A 190 20.78 -1.62 -1.46
C HIS A 190 20.30 -1.47 -2.91
N GLU A 191 21.22 -1.36 -3.86
CA GLU A 191 20.94 -1.30 -5.30
C GLU A 191 20.39 -2.62 -5.83
N LYS A 192 20.88 -3.77 -5.32
CA LYS A 192 20.31 -5.08 -5.65
C LYS A 192 18.88 -5.23 -5.13
N LEU A 193 18.58 -4.72 -3.95
CA LEU A 193 17.21 -4.72 -3.42
C LEU A 193 16.29 -3.83 -4.27
N LEU A 194 16.70 -2.60 -4.61
CA LEU A 194 15.96 -1.71 -5.50
C LEU A 194 15.69 -2.37 -6.87
N ALA A 195 16.72 -2.95 -7.49
CA ALA A 195 16.61 -3.68 -8.75
C ALA A 195 15.69 -4.91 -8.64
N TRP A 196 15.66 -5.57 -7.47
CA TRP A 196 14.74 -6.68 -7.21
C TRP A 196 13.29 -6.18 -7.05
N LYS A 197 13.03 -5.03 -6.39
CA LYS A 197 11.68 -4.47 -6.25
C LYS A 197 11.03 -4.09 -7.59
N VAL A 198 11.81 -3.65 -8.58
CA VAL A 198 11.31 -3.34 -9.94
C VAL A 198 11.27 -4.55 -10.88
N SER A 199 11.73 -5.73 -10.46
CA SER A 199 11.67 -6.94 -11.30
C SER A 199 10.22 -7.34 -11.57
N PRO A 200 9.79 -7.55 -12.83
CA PRO A 200 8.44 -8.02 -13.15
C PRO A 200 8.09 -9.33 -12.46
N GLU A 201 9.07 -10.22 -12.25
CA GLU A 201 8.93 -11.49 -11.53
C GLU A 201 8.53 -11.32 -10.05
N ASN A 202 8.55 -10.11 -9.49
CA ASN A 202 8.11 -9.86 -8.11
C ASN A 202 6.74 -9.19 -8.01
N SER A 203 6.17 -8.72 -9.12
CA SER A 203 4.83 -8.13 -9.16
C SER A 203 3.76 -9.23 -9.29
N LEU A 204 2.83 -9.25 -8.34
CA LEU A 204 1.63 -10.10 -8.39
C LEU A 204 0.78 -9.80 -9.63
N PHE A 205 0.61 -8.51 -9.97
CA PHE A 205 -0.10 -8.09 -11.16
C PHE A 205 0.57 -8.61 -12.44
N HIS A 206 1.91 -8.59 -12.52
CA HIS A 206 2.62 -9.14 -13.66
C HIS A 206 2.47 -10.67 -13.75
N GLU A 207 2.68 -11.40 -12.65
CA GLU A 207 2.51 -12.86 -12.62
C GLU A 207 1.09 -13.30 -13.00
N MET A 208 0.05 -12.65 -12.45
CA MET A 208 -1.35 -12.99 -12.78
C MET A 208 -1.71 -12.70 -14.24
N ASN A 209 -1.10 -11.69 -14.88
CA ASN A 209 -1.29 -11.45 -16.31
C ASN A 209 -0.45 -12.41 -17.19
N ALA A 210 0.69 -12.90 -16.70
CA ALA A 210 1.54 -13.86 -17.41
C ALA A 210 1.03 -15.32 -17.30
N ASP A 211 0.28 -15.65 -16.24
CA ASP A 211 -0.18 -17.01 -16.00
C ASP A 211 -1.36 -17.41 -16.91
N PRO A 212 -1.24 -18.48 -17.73
CA PRO A 212 -2.24 -18.85 -18.73
C PRO A 212 -3.54 -19.39 -18.14
N VAL A 213 -3.56 -19.79 -16.86
CA VAL A 213 -4.80 -20.20 -16.16
C VAL A 213 -5.58 -18.95 -15.74
N VAL A 214 -4.87 -17.98 -15.15
CA VAL A 214 -5.46 -16.77 -14.55
C VAL A 214 -5.90 -15.75 -15.61
N ASN A 215 -5.13 -15.60 -16.69
CA ASN A 215 -5.46 -14.68 -17.79
C ASN A 215 -6.46 -15.26 -18.83
N ARG A 216 -7.04 -16.45 -18.55
CA ARG A 216 -7.98 -17.21 -19.41
C ARG A 216 -7.45 -17.65 -20.78
N SER A 217 -6.17 -17.45 -21.10
CA SER A 217 -5.57 -17.95 -22.34
C SER A 217 -5.72 -19.47 -22.51
N LEU A 218 -5.67 -20.23 -21.40
CA LEU A 218 -5.98 -21.66 -21.38
C LEU A 218 -7.46 -21.94 -21.69
N GLU A 219 -8.40 -21.18 -21.12
CA GLU A 219 -9.84 -21.36 -21.35
C GLU A 219 -10.18 -21.17 -22.84
N ASP A 220 -9.61 -20.12 -23.45
CA ASP A 220 -9.82 -19.81 -24.88
C ASP A 220 -9.11 -20.80 -25.81
N MET A 221 -7.93 -21.29 -25.43
CA MET A 221 -7.27 -22.39 -26.14
C MET A 221 -8.15 -23.65 -26.13
N LEU A 222 -8.70 -24.04 -24.98
CA LEU A 222 -9.53 -25.23 -24.85
C LEU A 222 -10.87 -25.09 -25.59
N LYS A 223 -11.52 -23.91 -25.57
CA LYS A 223 -12.68 -23.59 -26.43
C LYS A 223 -12.36 -23.87 -27.90
N SER A 224 -11.22 -23.37 -28.38
CA SER A 224 -10.82 -23.51 -29.80
C SER A 224 -10.59 -24.95 -30.23
N CYS A 225 -10.24 -25.84 -29.29
CA CYS A 225 -9.97 -27.26 -29.53
C CYS A 225 -11.19 -28.18 -29.37
N TRP A 226 -12.06 -27.91 -28.39
CA TRP A 226 -13.10 -28.87 -27.96
C TRP A 226 -14.55 -28.36 -28.06
N GLY A 227 -14.75 -27.04 -28.22
CA GLY A 227 -16.07 -26.44 -28.38
C GLY A 227 -16.92 -26.35 -27.11
N ASP A 228 -17.96 -25.53 -27.17
CA ASP A 228 -18.73 -25.06 -25.99
C ASP A 228 -19.26 -26.20 -25.10
N GLY A 229 -19.83 -27.25 -25.70
CA GLY A 229 -20.41 -28.37 -24.94
C GLY A 229 -19.41 -29.23 -24.16
N VAL A 230 -18.11 -29.14 -24.46
CA VAL A 230 -17.05 -29.73 -23.61
C VAL A 230 -16.60 -28.74 -22.55
N MET A 231 -16.61 -27.45 -22.87
CA MET A 231 -16.27 -26.39 -21.91
C MET A 231 -17.30 -26.25 -20.79
N GLU A 232 -18.60 -26.43 -21.06
CA GLU A 232 -19.65 -26.53 -20.04
C GLU A 232 -19.39 -27.67 -19.02
N MET A 233 -18.74 -28.77 -19.46
CA MET A 233 -18.35 -29.87 -18.56
C MET A 233 -17.02 -29.62 -17.81
N LEU A 234 -16.27 -28.58 -18.18
CA LEU A 234 -14.97 -28.23 -17.60
C LEU A 234 -14.99 -26.91 -16.81
N GLU A 235 -16.02 -26.08 -16.94
CA GLU A 235 -16.13 -24.74 -16.35
C GLU A 235 -15.86 -24.75 -14.83
N GLU A 236 -16.46 -25.68 -14.08
CA GLU A 236 -16.22 -25.81 -12.64
C GLU A 236 -14.77 -26.23 -12.32
N ALA A 237 -14.18 -27.12 -13.11
CA ALA A 237 -12.80 -27.58 -12.90
C ALA A 237 -11.78 -26.49 -13.23
N LEU A 238 -12.02 -25.73 -14.30
CA LEU A 238 -11.22 -24.57 -14.69
C LEU A 238 -11.32 -23.46 -13.66
N TYR A 239 -12.53 -23.10 -13.20
CA TYR A 239 -12.74 -22.11 -12.14
C TYR A 239 -12.01 -22.49 -10.83
N ARG A 240 -12.13 -23.74 -10.37
CA ARG A 240 -11.39 -24.23 -9.19
C ARG A 240 -9.87 -24.19 -9.38
N THR A 241 -9.38 -24.36 -10.60
CA THR A 241 -7.95 -24.30 -10.94
C THR A 241 -7.44 -22.86 -11.02
N GLU A 242 -8.21 -21.96 -11.64
CA GLU A 242 -7.98 -20.50 -11.63
C GLU A 242 -7.89 -19.98 -10.19
N GLU A 243 -8.85 -20.35 -9.35
CA GLU A 243 -8.89 -19.91 -7.96
C GLU A 243 -7.70 -20.42 -7.12
N GLU A 244 -7.37 -21.71 -7.16
CA GLU A 244 -6.20 -22.20 -6.43
C GLU A 244 -4.90 -21.63 -6.98
N ARG A 245 -4.84 -21.29 -8.28
CA ARG A 245 -3.69 -20.59 -8.86
C ARG A 245 -3.55 -19.16 -8.34
N ILE A 246 -4.65 -18.41 -8.27
CA ILE A 246 -4.69 -17.08 -7.63
C ILE A 246 -4.26 -17.18 -6.15
N ASN A 247 -4.76 -18.17 -5.41
CA ASN A 247 -4.42 -18.39 -4.01
C ASN A 247 -2.91 -18.63 -3.81
N GLN A 248 -2.26 -19.34 -4.73
CA GLN A 248 -0.81 -19.56 -4.71
C GLN A 248 -0.03 -18.28 -4.99
N LEU A 249 -0.44 -17.49 -5.98
CA LEU A 249 0.24 -16.23 -6.33
C LEU A 249 0.12 -15.19 -5.20
N ILE A 250 -1.04 -15.07 -4.54
CA ILE A 250 -1.20 -14.22 -3.34
C ILE A 250 -0.24 -14.65 -2.22
N ARG A 251 -0.11 -15.96 -1.94
CA ARG A 251 0.82 -16.48 -0.92
C ARG A 251 2.28 -16.21 -1.31
N LEU A 252 2.63 -16.34 -2.59
CA LEU A 252 3.98 -16.06 -3.11
C LEU A 252 4.36 -14.58 -2.97
N HIS A 253 3.46 -13.66 -3.33
CA HIS A 253 3.65 -12.22 -3.13
C HIS A 253 3.75 -11.87 -1.63
N ALA A 254 2.92 -12.48 -0.76
CA ALA A 254 3.03 -12.34 0.68
C ALA A 254 4.41 -12.76 1.22
N ASP A 255 4.98 -13.85 0.71
CA ASP A 255 6.31 -14.32 1.07
C ASP A 255 7.43 -13.42 0.55
N ARG A 256 7.29 -12.87 -0.68
CA ARG A 256 8.21 -11.84 -1.21
C ARG A 256 8.26 -10.62 -0.29
N LYS A 257 7.13 -10.11 0.20
CA LYS A 257 7.09 -8.93 1.08
C LYS A 257 7.75 -9.17 2.44
N VAL A 258 7.74 -10.40 2.95
CA VAL A 258 8.52 -10.77 4.15
C VAL A 258 10.01 -10.95 3.83
N GLU A 259 10.36 -11.47 2.65
CA GLU A 259 11.75 -11.61 2.20
C GLU A 259 12.43 -10.27 1.91
N GLU A 260 11.68 -9.28 1.39
CA GLU A 260 12.11 -7.88 1.23
C GLU A 260 12.62 -7.31 2.56
N ALA A 261 11.86 -7.52 3.65
CA ALA A 261 12.26 -7.15 5.01
C ALA A 261 13.49 -7.93 5.51
N ARG A 262 13.61 -9.23 5.20
CA ARG A 262 14.76 -10.07 5.63
C ARG A 262 16.07 -9.68 4.96
N ARG A 263 16.07 -9.41 3.66
CA ARG A 263 17.28 -8.96 2.95
C ARG A 263 17.76 -7.64 3.52
N LEU A 264 16.82 -6.75 3.78
CA LEU A 264 17.12 -5.47 4.38
C LEU A 264 17.58 -5.57 5.83
N SER A 265 17.05 -6.51 6.62
CA SER A 265 17.58 -6.88 7.94
C SER A 265 18.93 -7.65 7.87
N ARG A 266 19.65 -7.56 6.76
CA ARG A 266 21.05 -7.99 6.57
C ARG A 266 21.90 -6.94 5.83
N LEU A 267 21.35 -5.78 5.45
CA LEU A 267 22.12 -4.70 4.81
C LEU A 267 22.83 -3.82 5.87
N PRO A 268 24.02 -3.29 5.55
CA PRO A 268 24.78 -2.44 6.46
C PRO A 268 24.19 -1.04 6.57
N SER A 269 24.61 -0.29 7.59
CA SER A 269 24.01 1.01 7.86
C SER A 269 24.40 2.11 6.86
N LEU A 270 23.46 3.01 6.57
CA LEU A 270 23.66 4.15 5.67
C LEU A 270 23.96 5.46 6.44
N THR A 271 24.72 6.38 5.82
CA THR A 271 24.75 7.78 6.31
C THR A 271 23.42 8.49 6.04
N PRO A 272 23.12 9.63 6.68
CA PRO A 272 21.93 10.43 6.35
C PRO A 272 21.80 10.78 4.86
N GLU A 273 22.89 11.17 4.20
CA GLU A 273 22.91 11.47 2.76
C GLU A 273 22.53 10.25 1.92
N GLN A 274 23.15 9.10 2.21
CA GLN A 274 22.87 7.83 1.56
C GLN A 274 21.43 7.34 1.81
N TRP A 275 20.91 7.57 3.01
CA TRP A 275 19.55 7.22 3.40
C TRP A 275 18.51 8.05 2.63
N CYS A 276 18.69 9.37 2.57
CA CYS A 276 17.86 10.24 1.75
C CYS A 276 17.90 9.80 0.27
N TRP A 277 19.09 9.49 -0.26
CA TRP A 277 19.25 9.04 -1.65
C TRP A 277 18.52 7.71 -1.91
N PHE A 278 18.65 6.75 -1.00
CA PHE A 278 17.96 5.45 -1.08
C PHE A 278 16.44 5.63 -1.02
N TRP A 279 15.94 6.45 -0.10
CA TRP A 279 14.52 6.79 -0.01
C TRP A 279 13.99 7.46 -1.29
N LYS A 280 14.79 8.33 -1.94
CA LYS A 280 14.44 8.92 -3.25
C LYS A 280 14.30 7.87 -4.36
N GLN A 281 14.99 6.72 -4.27
CA GLN A 281 14.77 5.60 -5.19
C GLN A 281 13.52 4.78 -4.81
N GLU A 282 13.27 4.54 -3.53
CA GLU A 282 12.04 3.88 -3.05
C GLU A 282 10.77 4.67 -3.43
N GLN A 283 10.85 6.01 -3.47
CA GLN A 283 9.79 6.90 -3.98
C GLN A 283 9.79 7.05 -5.51
N SER A 284 10.51 6.22 -6.26
CA SER A 284 10.45 6.23 -7.73
C SER A 284 9.06 5.80 -8.22
N HIS A 285 8.60 6.43 -9.29
CA HIS A 285 7.29 6.11 -9.91
C HIS A 285 7.16 4.62 -10.26
N GLU A 286 8.26 3.95 -10.62
CA GLU A 286 8.27 2.53 -10.98
C GLU A 286 8.02 1.62 -9.77
N ILE A 287 8.70 1.83 -8.64
CA ILE A 287 8.48 1.05 -7.41
C ILE A 287 7.07 1.30 -6.86
N LEU A 288 6.68 2.57 -6.77
CA LEU A 288 5.35 2.99 -6.31
C LEU A 288 4.24 2.36 -7.17
N ALA A 289 4.24 2.59 -8.49
CA ALA A 289 3.22 2.07 -9.39
C ALA A 289 3.28 0.55 -9.62
N SER A 290 4.36 -0.14 -9.23
CA SER A 290 4.41 -1.62 -9.21
C SER A 290 3.56 -2.15 -8.06
N PHE A 291 3.85 -1.70 -6.84
CA PHE A 291 3.11 -2.09 -5.63
C PHE A 291 1.65 -1.61 -5.64
N ASP A 292 1.36 -0.46 -6.26
CA ASP A 292 0.00 0.05 -6.51
C ASP A 292 -0.93 -1.03 -7.08
N ARG A 293 -0.50 -1.63 -8.20
CA ARG A 293 -1.27 -2.63 -8.93
C ARG A 293 -1.37 -3.94 -8.17
N ASP A 294 -0.32 -4.34 -7.46
CA ASP A 294 -0.31 -5.54 -6.62
C ASP A 294 -1.31 -5.44 -5.46
N VAL A 295 -1.26 -4.36 -4.67
CA VAL A 295 -2.21 -4.18 -3.55
C VAL A 295 -3.61 -3.89 -4.06
N SER A 296 -3.78 -3.15 -5.17
CA SER A 296 -5.08 -2.93 -5.80
C SER A 296 -5.71 -4.27 -6.20
N LEU A 297 -4.94 -5.14 -6.85
CA LEU A 297 -5.39 -6.46 -7.25
C LEU A 297 -5.76 -7.33 -6.04
N ILE A 298 -4.95 -7.34 -4.97
CA ILE A 298 -5.33 -8.02 -3.72
C ILE A 298 -6.64 -7.45 -3.16
N MET A 299 -6.80 -6.13 -3.08
CA MET A 299 -8.02 -5.48 -2.57
C MET A 299 -9.27 -5.73 -3.43
N CYS A 300 -9.10 -5.98 -4.73
CA CYS A 300 -10.17 -6.43 -5.62
C CYS A 300 -10.54 -7.91 -5.41
N LEU A 301 -9.57 -8.72 -4.99
CA LEU A 301 -9.73 -10.14 -4.65
C LEU A 301 -10.16 -10.36 -3.19
N CYS A 302 -10.24 -9.30 -2.37
CA CYS A 302 -10.69 -9.32 -0.97
C CYS A 302 -12.23 -9.41 -0.84
N PRO A 303 -12.76 -9.94 0.28
CA PRO A 303 -14.20 -9.94 0.54
C PRO A 303 -14.74 -8.52 0.75
N ARG A 304 -15.45 -7.97 -0.24
CA ARG A 304 -16.38 -6.84 -0.03
C ARG A 304 -17.70 -7.38 0.51
N GLU A 305 -17.91 -7.24 1.82
CA GLU A 305 -19.20 -7.54 2.45
C GLU A 305 -20.26 -6.55 1.92
N LYS A 306 -21.42 -7.05 1.48
CA LYS A 306 -22.48 -6.22 0.88
C LYS A 306 -22.99 -5.18 1.89
N VAL A 307 -22.82 -3.90 1.57
CA VAL A 307 -23.53 -2.81 2.25
C VAL A 307 -24.96 -2.77 1.72
N GLY A 308 -25.88 -3.37 2.48
CA GLY A 308 -27.28 -3.58 2.08
C GLY A 308 -27.55 -5.03 1.71
N GLY A 309 -28.46 -5.67 2.44
CA GLY A 309 -28.82 -7.06 2.21
C GLY A 309 -29.86 -7.21 1.11
N GLU A 310 -29.42 -7.68 -0.06
CA GLU A 310 -30.27 -8.46 -0.97
C GLU A 310 -29.55 -9.78 -1.31
N ASP A 311 -30.29 -10.88 -1.23
CA ASP A 311 -29.75 -12.24 -1.24
C ASP A 311 -29.06 -12.55 -2.57
N GLY A 312 -27.91 -13.21 -2.44
CA GLY A 312 -27.00 -13.47 -3.54
C GLY A 312 -25.63 -13.71 -2.95
N ASP A 313 -25.52 -14.85 -2.25
CA ASP A 313 -24.28 -15.34 -1.68
C ASP A 313 -23.36 -15.77 -2.82
N PHE A 314 -22.24 -15.05 -2.97
CA PHE A 314 -21.00 -15.67 -3.39
C PHE A 314 -20.11 -15.74 -2.14
N PRO A 315 -20.19 -16.83 -1.35
CA PRO A 315 -19.22 -17.07 -0.31
C PRO A 315 -17.85 -17.20 -0.98
N PHE A 316 -16.82 -16.68 -0.34
CA PHE A 316 -15.46 -17.03 -0.73
C PHE A 316 -15.29 -18.55 -0.55
N SER A 317 -14.53 -19.19 -1.44
CA SER A 317 -14.05 -20.53 -1.12
C SER A 317 -13.12 -20.45 0.10
N GLU A 318 -13.07 -21.54 0.87
CA GLU A 318 -12.18 -21.66 2.03
C GLU A 318 -10.71 -21.40 1.62
N GLY A 319 -10.33 -21.76 0.40
CA GLY A 319 -9.00 -21.52 -0.16
C GLY A 319 -8.68 -20.03 -0.35
N ARG A 320 -9.63 -19.24 -0.87
CA ARG A 320 -9.46 -17.80 -1.10
C ARG A 320 -9.49 -17.02 0.21
N GLU A 321 -10.35 -17.40 1.16
CA GLU A 321 -10.31 -16.81 2.51
C GLU A 321 -8.98 -17.15 3.21
N ALA A 322 -8.48 -18.39 3.10
CA ALA A 322 -7.19 -18.78 3.66
C ALA A 322 -6.00 -18.03 3.02
N ALA A 323 -6.02 -17.79 1.70
CA ALA A 323 -5.00 -16.99 1.02
C ALA A 323 -5.03 -15.52 1.48
N PHE A 324 -6.22 -14.93 1.63
CA PHE A 324 -6.37 -13.56 2.15
C PHE A 324 -5.93 -13.47 3.63
N ARG A 325 -6.32 -14.40 4.50
CA ARG A 325 -5.83 -14.49 5.89
C ARG A 325 -4.30 -14.65 5.95
N TYR A 326 -3.68 -15.32 4.98
CA TYR A 326 -2.22 -15.42 4.87
C TYR A 326 -1.57 -14.08 4.53
N TRP A 327 -2.11 -13.34 3.55
CA TRP A 327 -1.69 -11.97 3.25
C TRP A 327 -1.84 -11.04 4.47
N LEU A 328 -2.96 -11.13 5.19
CA LEU A 328 -3.18 -10.34 6.41
C LEU A 328 -2.15 -10.58 7.52
N SER A 329 -1.40 -11.69 7.48
CA SER A 329 -0.32 -11.99 8.43
C SER A 329 1.05 -11.38 8.07
N VAL A 330 1.20 -10.75 6.90
CA VAL A 330 2.48 -10.19 6.44
C VAL A 330 3.06 -9.16 7.42
N PRO A 331 2.31 -8.21 8.00
CA PRO A 331 2.84 -7.27 8.99
C PRO A 331 3.41 -7.98 10.24
N ASP A 332 2.70 -8.94 10.83
CA ASP A 332 3.16 -9.74 11.98
C ASP A 332 4.49 -10.46 11.69
N ARG A 333 4.65 -10.91 10.44
CA ARG A 333 5.84 -11.61 9.95
C ARG A 333 7.01 -10.64 9.73
N ILE A 334 6.76 -9.45 9.20
CA ILE A 334 7.76 -8.38 9.06
C ILE A 334 8.21 -7.89 10.46
N THR A 335 7.27 -7.65 11.37
CA THR A 335 7.57 -7.31 12.77
C THR A 335 8.41 -8.37 13.46
N ARG A 336 8.20 -9.66 13.16
CA ARG A 336 9.05 -10.74 13.69
C ARG A 336 10.49 -10.65 13.18
N VAL A 337 10.69 -10.40 11.88
CA VAL A 337 12.03 -10.21 11.28
C VAL A 337 12.77 -9.06 11.98
N TRP A 338 12.11 -7.92 12.23
CA TRP A 338 12.74 -6.81 12.95
C TRP A 338 13.03 -7.13 14.42
N ARG A 339 12.13 -7.83 15.13
CA ARG A 339 12.38 -8.28 16.52
C ARG A 339 13.55 -9.28 16.60
N GLU A 340 13.70 -10.15 15.62
CA GLU A 340 14.82 -11.11 15.54
C GLU A 340 16.14 -10.38 15.30
N ALA A 341 16.17 -9.45 14.35
CA ALA A 341 17.35 -8.65 14.04
C ALA A 341 17.74 -7.68 15.18
N ALA A 342 16.76 -7.05 15.85
CA ALA A 342 16.98 -6.22 17.04
C ALA A 342 17.54 -7.02 18.23
N ALA A 343 17.19 -8.30 18.34
CA ALA A 343 17.79 -9.23 19.29
C ALA A 343 19.19 -9.74 18.87
N GLY A 344 19.77 -9.21 17.79
CA GLY A 344 21.08 -9.62 17.28
C GLY A 344 21.12 -11.02 16.68
N LYS A 345 19.96 -11.63 16.40
CA LYS A 345 19.91 -12.94 15.75
C LYS A 345 20.18 -12.78 14.26
N LYS A 346 21.15 -13.54 13.75
CA LYS A 346 21.27 -13.75 12.30
C LYS A 346 20.18 -14.72 11.85
N ASN A 347 19.25 -14.19 11.06
CA ASN A 347 18.28 -14.94 10.26
C ASN A 347 18.88 -15.33 8.91
#